data_AF-A0A5K7S9L2-F1
#
_entry.id   AF-A0A5K7S9L2-F1
#
_cell.length_a   1.000
_cell.length_b   1.000
_cell.length_c   1.000
_cell.angle_alpha   90.00
_cell.angle_beta   90.00
_cell.angle_gamma   90.00
#
_symmetry.space_group_name_H-M   'P 1'
#
loop_
_entity.id
_entity.type
_entity.pdbx_description
1 polymer ?
#
loop_
_entity_poly.entity_id
_entity_poly.type
_entity_poly.pdbx_seq_one_letter_code
_entity_poly.pdbx_strand_id
1 'polypeptide(L)'
;MKTNKPYLSLSKKNEKYELSVIVNAVKDQTIASIRQEEVKSGNDKYWGVIFTLSDATQLVNGPENPIFSTNVEIAIDKSVNYKKILCITEISVSGGKYGPAAGDSSSIDFSDTNP
;
A
#
# COMPACT_ATOMS: atom_id res chain seq x y z
N MET A 1 15.09 11.54 1.06
CA MET A 1 14.01 11.00 1.94
C MET A 1 13.37 9.83 1.21
N LYS A 2 12.98 8.77 1.92
CA LYS A 2 12.31 7.59 1.34
C LYS A 2 10.95 7.99 0.77
N THR A 3 10.89 8.22 -0.54
CA THR A 3 9.86 9.05 -1.17
C THR A 3 8.47 8.43 -1.17
N ASN A 4 8.38 7.09 -1.12
CA ASN A 4 7.12 6.35 -1.31
C ASN A 4 6.75 5.46 -0.11
N LYS A 5 7.27 5.75 1.10
CA LYS A 5 6.91 4.95 2.29
C LYS A 5 5.46 5.27 2.70
N PRO A 6 4.56 4.27 2.77
CA PRO A 6 3.17 4.52 3.16
C PRO A 6 3.03 4.79 4.66
N TYR A 7 2.16 5.72 5.02
CA TYR A 7 1.68 5.95 6.38
C TYR A 7 0.34 5.23 6.55
N LEU A 8 0.18 4.55 7.69
CA LEU A 8 -0.93 3.63 7.92
C LEU A 8 -1.70 4.05 9.17
N SER A 9 -3.02 4.00 9.07
CA SER A 9 -3.93 4.01 10.21
C SER A 9 -4.94 2.90 10.02
N LEU A 10 -5.21 2.13 11.07
CA LEU A 10 -6.15 1.02 11.03
C LEU A 10 -7.34 1.36 11.92
N SER A 11 -8.55 1.13 11.42
CA SER A 11 -9.77 1.15 12.22
C SER A 11 -10.49 -0.18 12.08
N LYS A 12 -11.22 -0.59 13.13
CA LYS A 12 -12.03 -1.80 13.11
C LYS A 12 -13.50 -1.43 13.07
N LYS A 13 -14.20 -1.93 12.06
CA LYS A 13 -15.65 -1.88 11.94
C LYS A 13 -16.24 -3.27 12.23
N ASN A 14 -17.56 -3.37 12.37
CA ASN A 14 -18.23 -4.60 12.82
C ASN A 14 -17.84 -5.85 12.01
N GLU A 15 -17.63 -5.72 10.70
CA GLU A 15 -17.42 -6.86 9.79
C GLU A 15 -16.10 -6.76 8.98
N LYS A 16 -15.32 -5.70 9.21
CA LYS A 16 -14.12 -5.42 8.42
C LYS A 16 -13.14 -4.52 9.17
N TYR A 17 -11.89 -4.56 8.74
CA TYR A 17 -10.94 -3.51 9.03
C TYR A 17 -10.94 -2.50 7.89
N GLU A 18 -10.70 -1.24 8.20
CA GLU A 18 -10.47 -0.18 7.24
C GLU A 18 -9.07 0.37 7.46
N LEU A 19 -8.19 0.10 6.49
CA LEU A 19 -6.81 0.57 6.47
C LEU A 19 -6.77 1.87 5.67
N SER A 20 -6.58 3.00 6.36
CA SER A 20 -6.25 4.26 5.74
C SER A 20 -4.77 4.30 5.38
N VAL A 21 -4.48 4.57 4.12
CA VAL A 21 -3.12 4.64 3.58
C VAL A 21 -2.89 6.03 3.00
N ILE A 22 -1.79 6.66 3.40
CA ILE A 22 -1.29 7.89 2.80
C ILE A 22 0.09 7.59 2.23
N VAL A 23 0.30 7.92 0.96
CA VAL A 23 1.58 7.71 0.29
C VAL A 23 1.96 8.98 -0.48
N ASN A 24 3.20 9.42 -0.29
CA ASN A 24 3.80 10.44 -1.14
C ASN A 24 4.30 9.75 -2.41
N ALA A 25 4.14 10.41 -3.55
CA ALA A 25 4.68 9.95 -4.81
C ALA A 25 5.47 11.07 -5.47
N VAL A 26 6.26 10.72 -6.48
CA VAL A 26 6.91 11.72 -7.36
C VAL A 26 5.92 12.27 -8.37
N LYS A 27 6.13 13.51 -8.84
CA LYS A 27 5.24 14.30 -9.70
C LYS A 27 4.53 13.52 -10.82
N ASP A 28 5.23 12.60 -11.45
CA ASP A 28 4.77 11.92 -12.66
C ASP A 28 4.14 10.54 -12.38
N GLN A 29 4.05 10.15 -11.11
CA GLN A 29 3.47 8.89 -10.67
C GLN A 29 1.96 8.99 -10.41
N THR A 30 1.25 7.94 -10.78
CA THR A 30 -0.18 7.74 -10.47
C THR A 30 -0.41 6.36 -9.87
N ILE A 31 -1.50 6.16 -9.14
CA ILE A 31 -1.89 4.83 -8.68
C ILE A 31 -2.41 4.03 -9.88
N ALA A 32 -1.73 2.95 -10.23
CA ALA A 32 -2.14 2.02 -11.27
C ALA A 32 -3.03 0.89 -10.72
N SER A 33 -2.70 0.37 -9.54
CA SER A 33 -3.50 -0.68 -8.90
C SER A 33 -3.27 -0.74 -7.40
N ILE A 34 -4.28 -1.28 -6.71
CA ILE A 34 -4.22 -1.65 -5.29
C ILE A 34 -4.62 -3.12 -5.21
N ARG A 35 -3.76 -3.97 -4.66
CA ARG A 35 -3.99 -5.43 -4.54
C ARG A 35 -3.85 -5.88 -3.09
N GLN A 36 -4.48 -7.00 -2.76
CA GLN A 36 -4.35 -7.64 -1.46
C GLN A 36 -3.99 -9.12 -1.63
N GLU A 37 -2.96 -9.58 -0.92
CA GLU A 37 -2.47 -10.96 -1.01
C GLU A 37 -1.66 -11.39 0.23
N GLU A 38 -1.44 -12.68 0.42
CA GLU A 38 -0.48 -13.15 1.44
C GLU A 38 0.94 -12.76 1.01
N VAL A 39 1.67 -12.07 1.88
CA VAL A 39 3.08 -11.74 1.67
C VAL A 39 3.93 -12.50 2.69
N LYS A 40 4.96 -13.17 2.20
CA LYS A 40 5.94 -13.88 3.03
C LYS A 40 7.22 -13.05 3.13
N SER A 41 7.70 -12.82 4.36
CA SER A 41 9.01 -12.20 4.59
C SER A 41 9.77 -13.05 5.60
N GLY A 42 10.77 -13.79 5.12
CA GLY A 42 11.45 -14.81 5.92
C GLY A 42 10.47 -15.89 6.38
N ASN A 43 10.38 -16.08 7.70
CA ASN A 43 9.47 -17.05 8.32
C ASN A 43 8.09 -16.46 8.66
N ASP A 44 7.93 -15.14 8.51
CA ASP A 44 6.70 -14.45 8.86
C ASP A 44 5.74 -14.36 7.66
N LYS A 45 4.44 -14.39 7.96
CA LYS A 45 3.36 -14.20 7.02
C LYS A 45 2.56 -12.95 7.38
N TYR A 46 2.29 -12.13 6.37
CA TYR A 46 1.56 -10.88 6.49
C TYR A 46 0.37 -10.87 5.54
N TRP A 47 -0.67 -10.12 5.91
CA TRP A 47 -1.66 -9.69 4.92
C TRP A 47 -1.10 -8.48 4.18
N GLY A 48 -0.79 -8.65 2.90
CA GLY A 48 -0.22 -7.63 2.05
C GLY A 48 -1.29 -6.70 1.50
N VAL A 49 -1.02 -5.39 1.51
CA VAL A 49 -1.73 -4.39 0.71
C VAL A 49 -0.71 -3.73 -0.20
N ILE A 50 -0.81 -3.96 -1.51
CA ILE A 50 0.23 -3.60 -2.47
C ILE A 50 -0.29 -2.48 -3.37
N PHE A 51 0.36 -1.33 -3.31
CA PHE A 51 0.11 -0.15 -4.12
C PHE A 51 1.11 -0.09 -5.26
N THR A 52 0.64 -0.29 -6.49
CA THR A 52 1.49 -0.11 -7.67
C THR A 52 1.32 1.31 -8.18
N LEU A 53 2.39 2.08 -8.13
CA LEU A 53 2.53 3.38 -8.76
C LEU A 53 3.03 3.19 -10.18
N SER A 54 2.53 3.96 -11.13
CA SER A 54 2.95 3.92 -12.53
C SER A 54 3.59 5.23 -12.92
N ASP A 55 4.73 5.14 -13.60
CA ASP A 55 5.41 6.27 -14.25
C ASP A 55 4.80 6.58 -15.64
N ALA A 56 3.76 5.86 -16.07
CA ALA A 56 3.08 6.12 -17.33
C ALA A 56 2.21 7.39 -17.22
N THR A 57 2.82 8.52 -17.56
CA THR A 57 2.17 9.84 -17.55
C THR A 57 1.32 10.03 -18.81
N GLN A 58 0.01 10.28 -18.67
CA GLN A 58 -0.85 10.67 -19.81
C GLN A 58 -1.06 12.18 -19.92
N LEU A 59 -1.14 12.90 -18.78
CA LEU A 59 -1.15 14.37 -18.67
C LEU A 59 -0.98 14.73 -17.19
N VAL A 60 -0.14 15.72 -16.83
CA VAL A 60 0.04 16.14 -15.41
C VAL A 60 -0.05 17.66 -15.25
N ASN A 61 -0.86 18.08 -14.29
CA ASN A 61 -0.96 19.47 -13.82
C ASN A 61 -1.07 19.52 -12.29
N GLY A 62 -0.31 18.64 -11.62
CA GLY A 62 -0.33 18.44 -10.17
C GLY A 62 0.90 19.01 -9.44
N PRO A 63 0.91 18.98 -8.10
CA PRO A 63 2.05 19.40 -7.29
C PRO A 63 3.29 18.53 -7.56
N GLU A 64 4.49 19.04 -7.25
CA GLU A 64 5.75 18.30 -7.47
C GLU A 64 5.84 17.01 -6.65
N ASN A 65 5.16 16.95 -5.51
CA ASN A 65 5.07 15.77 -4.65
C ASN A 65 3.59 15.50 -4.35
N PRO A 66 2.88 14.78 -5.24
CA PRO A 66 1.50 14.40 -4.98
C PRO A 66 1.39 13.52 -3.74
N ILE A 67 0.32 13.76 -2.98
CA ILE A 67 -0.07 12.93 -1.83
C ILE A 67 -1.31 12.15 -2.26
N PHE A 68 -1.22 10.83 -2.23
CA PHE A 68 -2.36 9.96 -2.42
C PHE A 68 -2.86 9.47 -1.08
N SER A 69 -4.17 9.52 -0.87
CA SER A 69 -4.85 8.95 0.28
C SER A 69 -5.98 8.04 -0.17
N THR A 70 -6.13 6.89 0.48
CA THR A 70 -7.25 5.99 0.24
C THR A 70 -7.53 5.13 1.45
N ASN A 71 -8.70 4.50 1.46
CA ASN A 71 -9.11 3.50 2.43
C ASN A 71 -9.21 2.15 1.74
N VAL A 72 -8.57 1.14 2.31
CA VAL A 72 -8.62 -0.25 1.84
C VAL A 72 -9.40 -1.08 2.86
N GLU A 73 -10.47 -1.71 2.39
CA GLU A 73 -11.24 -2.64 3.21
C GLU A 73 -10.53 -3.98 3.27
N ILE A 74 -10.36 -4.50 4.48
CA ILE A 74 -9.74 -5.79 4.76
C ILE A 74 -10.75 -6.63 5.52
N ALA A 75 -11.00 -7.83 5.00
CA ALA A 75 -11.96 -8.76 5.63
C ALA A 75 -11.51 -9.16 7.04
N ILE A 76 -12.48 -9.28 7.96
CA ILE A 76 -12.19 -9.48 9.39
C ILE A 76 -11.48 -10.82 9.67
N ASP A 77 -11.72 -11.82 8.83
CA ASP A 77 -11.09 -13.15 8.87
C ASP A 77 -9.57 -13.10 8.69
N LYS A 78 -9.02 -12.04 8.09
CA LYS A 78 -7.56 -11.92 7.89
C LYS A 78 -6.82 -11.80 9.22
N SER A 79 -7.42 -11.14 10.21
CA SER A 79 -6.82 -11.05 11.55
C SER A 79 -6.70 -12.40 12.29
N VAL A 80 -7.38 -13.44 11.82
CA VAL A 80 -7.25 -14.81 12.38
C VAL A 80 -5.95 -15.47 11.93
N ASN A 81 -5.52 -15.21 10.69
CA ASN A 81 -4.39 -15.90 10.06
C ASN A 81 -3.12 -15.05 10.01
N TYR A 82 -3.25 -13.72 10.17
CA TYR A 82 -2.16 -12.77 10.05
C TYR A 82 -2.16 -11.83 11.25
N LYS A 83 -0.98 -11.65 11.86
CA LYS A 83 -0.80 -10.69 12.97
C LYS A 83 -0.72 -9.25 12.48
N LYS A 84 -0.09 -9.03 11.32
CA LYS A 84 0.20 -7.70 10.79
C LYS A 84 -0.25 -7.56 9.35
N ILE A 85 -0.60 -6.33 9.00
CA ILE A 85 -0.77 -5.88 7.63
C ILE A 85 0.56 -5.29 7.17
N LEU A 86 1.04 -5.69 6.00
CA LEU A 86 2.22 -5.12 5.35
C LEU A 86 1.78 -4.33 4.11
N CYS A 87 1.89 -3.02 4.17
CA CYS A 87 1.61 -2.14 3.05
C CYS A 87 2.90 -1.90 2.25
N ILE A 88 2.88 -2.23 0.96
CA ILE A 88 4.05 -2.17 0.07
C ILE A 88 3.74 -1.24 -1.09
N THR A 89 4.67 -0.35 -1.43
CA THR A 89 4.61 0.37 -2.70
C THR A 89 5.47 -0.34 -3.74
N GLU A 90 4.99 -0.39 -4.96
CA GLU A 90 5.66 -0.93 -6.14
C GLU A 90 5.68 0.14 -7.22
N ILE A 91 6.69 0.13 -8.09
CA ILE A 91 6.80 1.08 -9.20
C ILE A 91 6.80 0.31 -10.52
N SER A 92 5.73 0.50 -11.29
CA SER A 92 5.58 0.06 -12.67
C SER A 92 6.33 1.02 -13.60
N VAL A 93 7.39 0.51 -14.23
CA VAL A 93 8.15 1.24 -15.27
C VAL A 93 7.61 0.91 -16.67
N SER A 94 7.34 1.95 -17.45
CA SER A 94 6.93 1.88 -18.84
C SER A 94 8.00 1.15 -19.69
N GLY A 95 7.70 -0.05 -20.19
CA GLY A 95 8.55 -0.80 -21.15
C GLY A 95 9.40 -1.95 -20.58
N GLY A 96 9.20 -2.37 -19.33
CA GLY A 96 10.05 -3.38 -18.68
C GLY A 96 9.76 -4.84 -19.04
N LYS A 97 10.81 -5.60 -19.38
CA LYS A 97 10.84 -7.08 -19.43
C LYS A 97 10.73 -7.77 -18.05
N TYR A 98 10.63 -7.00 -16.97
CA TYR A 98 10.68 -7.45 -15.58
C TYR A 98 9.52 -6.81 -14.78
N GLY A 99 9.06 -7.49 -13.72
CA GLY A 99 7.97 -7.02 -12.85
C GLY A 99 8.26 -5.66 -12.18
N PRO A 100 7.26 -5.05 -11.54
CA PRO A 100 7.41 -3.73 -10.94
C PRO A 100 8.51 -3.73 -9.87
N ALA A 101 9.29 -2.65 -9.81
CA ALA A 101 10.37 -2.52 -8.84
C ALA A 101 9.78 -2.35 -7.43
N ALA A 102 10.38 -3.01 -6.43
CA ALA A 102 9.98 -2.84 -5.04
C ALA A 102 10.25 -1.40 -4.58
N GLY A 103 9.21 -0.74 -4.07
CA GLY A 103 9.30 0.54 -3.37
C GLY A 103 9.62 0.34 -1.89
N ASP A 104 9.02 1.17 -1.04
CA ASP A 104 9.15 1.07 0.41
C ASP A 104 7.92 0.40 1.03
N SER A 105 8.04 -0.04 2.28
CA SER A 105 6.94 -0.66 3.00
C SER A 105 6.79 -0.12 4.43
N SER A 106 5.57 -0.25 4.94
CA SER A 106 5.22 -0.03 6.34
C SER A 106 4.32 -1.17 6.80
N SER A 107 4.36 -1.47 8.09
CA SER A 107 3.47 -2.47 8.69
C SER A 107 2.67 -1.88 9.84
N ILE A 108 1.47 -2.39 10.05
CA ILE A 108 0.61 -2.09 11.20
C ILE A 108 0.05 -3.40 11.77
N ASP A 109 -0.06 -3.50 13.10
CA ASP A 109 -0.64 -4.68 13.73
C ASP A 109 -2.18 -4.61 13.67
N PHE A 110 -2.84 -5.76 13.53
CA PHE A 110 -4.31 -5.78 13.66
C PHE A 110 -4.77 -5.36 15.06
N SER A 111 -3.89 -5.37 16.07
CA SER A 111 -4.17 -4.80 17.40
C SER A 111 -4.10 -3.28 17.48
N ASP A 112 -3.51 -2.59 16.50
CA ASP A 112 -3.31 -1.13 16.51
C ASP A 112 -4.54 -0.36 16.02
N THR A 113 -5.73 -0.96 16.15
CA THR A 113 -6.98 -0.36 15.69
C THR A 113 -7.34 0.85 16.52
N ASN A 114 -7.55 1.98 15.86
CA ASN A 114 -8.19 3.14 16.48
C ASN A 114 -9.70 2.87 16.65
N PRO A 115 -10.30 3.31 17.78
CA PRO A 115 -11.73 3.21 18.04
C PRO A 115 -12.57 4.05 17.07
#